data_AF-A0A9Q1ISJ1-F1
#
_entry.id   AF-A0A9Q1ISJ1-F1
#
_cell.length_a   1.000
_cell.length_b   1.000
_cell.length_c   1.000
_cell.angle_alpha   90.00
_cell.angle_beta   90.00
_cell.angle_gamma   90.00
#
_symmetry.space_group_name_H-M   'P 1'
#
loop_
_entity.id
_entity.type
_entity.pdbx_description
1 polymer ?
#
loop_
_entity_poly.entity_id
_entity_poly.type
_entity_poly.pdbx_seq_one_letter_code
_entity_poly.pdbx_strand_id
1 'polypeptide(L)'
;MKSRNSEAENPTNSQLDSPQLTNGEEEGGNLQGSKNKVKPQQEKDGEMGISETVKSPQKPCRTDNQNKGFMDLSRKELLRFLGIMEGEVQAREDIIHMLKSDRTHTDALEAHYGSAVPEKALRALHRDSLLIHSQSFGDDVYEMPMVELDRLEEKHRETYRRMLEQLLLAEKCHRRTVHELDSEKRKHTDYMNKSDDFTNLLEQERER
;
A
#
# COMPACT_ATOMS: atom_id res chain seq x y z
N MET A 1 44.56 40.41 39.87
CA MET A 1 44.28 39.14 40.57
C MET A 1 43.61 38.19 39.57
N LYS A 2 43.93 36.90 39.68
CA LYS A 2 43.81 35.86 38.65
C LYS A 2 42.78 34.81 39.10
N SER A 3 41.92 34.35 38.19
CA SER A 3 41.20 33.04 38.13
C SER A 3 40.00 33.22 37.17
N ARG A 4 39.92 32.65 35.95
CA ARG A 4 39.98 31.24 35.47
C ARG A 4 39.11 30.29 36.29
N ASN A 5 37.99 29.85 35.70
CA ASN A 5 37.87 28.49 35.15
C ASN A 5 36.81 28.43 34.05
N SER A 6 37.13 27.57 33.09
CA SER A 6 36.53 27.31 31.80
C SER A 6 36.28 25.81 31.73
N GLU A 7 35.08 25.38 31.37
CA GLU A 7 34.87 24.01 30.87
C GLU A 7 33.66 24.02 29.93
N ALA A 8 33.97 23.95 28.65
CA ALA A 8 33.04 23.73 27.56
C ALA A 8 33.28 22.29 27.10
N GLU A 9 32.29 21.43 27.30
CA GLU A 9 32.28 20.07 26.77
C GLU A 9 31.19 20.01 25.67
N ASN A 10 31.66 19.83 24.44
CA ASN A 10 30.83 19.50 23.28
C ASN A 10 30.33 18.05 23.38
N PRO A 11 29.20 17.75 22.75
CA PRO A 11 29.12 16.51 22.00
C PRO A 11 28.64 16.75 20.56
N THR A 12 29.57 16.68 19.62
CA THR A 12 29.27 16.45 18.20
C THR A 12 29.69 15.02 17.86
N ASN A 13 28.78 14.05 17.96
CA ASN A 13 28.72 12.93 17.01
C ASN A 13 27.42 12.12 17.19
N SER A 14 26.43 12.34 16.34
CA SER A 14 25.49 11.30 15.96
C SER A 14 25.10 11.52 14.51
N GLN A 15 25.79 10.75 13.68
CA GLN A 15 25.56 10.53 12.25
C GLN A 15 24.09 10.16 12.03
N LEU A 16 23.33 11.08 11.43
CA LEU A 16 22.01 10.84 10.87
C LEU A 16 22.19 10.70 9.37
N ASP A 17 22.20 9.46 8.88
CA ASP A 17 22.02 9.20 7.46
C ASP A 17 20.55 9.46 7.10
N SER A 18 20.32 10.46 6.25
CA SER A 18 19.07 10.68 5.52
C SER A 18 19.34 10.47 4.04
N PRO A 19 18.52 9.71 3.30
CA PRO A 19 18.68 9.59 1.85
C PRO A 19 18.20 10.87 1.16
N GLN A 20 19.09 11.47 0.37
CA GLN A 20 18.79 12.61 -0.50
C GLN A 20 17.90 12.16 -1.67
N LEU A 21 16.76 12.82 -1.81
CA LEU A 21 16.06 13.03 -3.08
C LEU A 21 16.68 14.26 -3.75
N THR A 22 17.29 14.09 -4.93
CA THR A 22 17.55 15.21 -5.84
C THR A 22 17.17 14.79 -7.26
N ASN A 23 16.16 15.48 -7.81
CA ASN A 23 15.93 15.62 -9.23
C ASN A 23 16.54 16.97 -9.65
N GLY A 24 17.20 16.99 -10.80
CA GLY A 24 17.78 18.18 -11.41
C GLY A 24 18.44 17.84 -12.74
N GLU A 25 17.69 18.07 -13.81
CA GLU A 25 18.10 18.02 -15.23
C GLU A 25 19.11 19.15 -15.52
N GLU A 26 20.12 18.90 -16.37
CA GLU A 26 20.11 19.37 -17.78
C GLU A 26 21.47 19.18 -18.50
N GLU A 27 21.32 18.71 -19.74
CA GLU A 27 22.02 19.00 -21.00
C GLU A 27 23.55 18.91 -21.20
N GLY A 28 23.87 18.17 -22.28
CA GLY A 28 24.94 18.55 -23.21
C GLY A 28 25.52 17.39 -24.00
N GLY A 29 25.04 17.12 -25.23
CA GLY A 29 25.81 16.25 -26.13
C GLY A 29 25.15 15.61 -27.35
N ASN A 30 24.85 16.43 -28.36
CA ASN A 30 25.09 16.19 -29.79
C ASN A 30 24.08 15.36 -30.64
N LEU A 31 23.59 16.05 -31.69
CA LEU A 31 22.75 15.59 -32.78
C LEU A 31 23.57 15.00 -33.95
N GLN A 32 23.08 13.90 -34.52
CA GLN A 32 23.02 13.60 -35.97
C GLN A 32 22.15 12.35 -36.09
N GLY A 33 21.03 12.30 -36.82
CA GLY A 33 20.72 12.93 -38.09
C GLY A 33 20.69 11.83 -39.15
N SER A 34 19.55 11.15 -39.34
CA SER A 34 19.19 10.48 -40.60
C SER A 34 17.71 10.15 -40.64
N LYS A 35 17.02 10.90 -41.49
CA LYS A 35 15.64 10.70 -41.92
C LYS A 35 15.58 9.48 -42.83
N ASN A 36 14.59 8.61 -42.68
CA ASN A 36 14.02 7.88 -43.81
C ASN A 36 12.51 7.78 -43.63
N LYS A 37 11.82 8.28 -44.65
CA LYS A 37 10.38 8.45 -44.75
C LYS A 37 9.97 7.65 -45.99
N VAL A 38 9.15 6.61 -45.83
CA VAL A 38 8.37 6.04 -46.93
C VAL A 38 6.98 5.73 -46.38
N LYS A 39 5.97 6.25 -47.09
CA LYS A 39 4.53 6.08 -46.89
C LYS A 39 3.99 5.39 -48.17
N PRO A 40 2.68 5.09 -48.24
CA PRO A 40 2.04 3.79 -48.03
C PRO A 40 1.63 3.11 -49.35
N GLN A 41 1.14 1.87 -49.29
CA GLN A 41 0.33 1.32 -50.38
C GLN A 41 -0.88 0.52 -49.84
N GLN A 42 -2.07 1.02 -50.20
CA GLN A 42 -3.33 0.29 -50.34
C GLN A 42 -3.10 -0.88 -51.33
N GLU A 43 -3.88 -1.97 -51.39
CA GLU A 43 -5.34 -2.09 -51.44
C GLU A 43 -5.64 -3.62 -51.55
N LYS A 44 -6.75 -4.11 -51.00
CA LYS A 44 -7.84 -4.78 -51.75
C LYS A 44 -8.71 -5.70 -50.88
N ASP A 45 -10.00 -5.40 -51.00
CA ASP A 45 -11.17 -6.17 -50.60
C ASP A 45 -11.17 -7.60 -51.18
N GLY A 46 -11.92 -8.47 -50.52
CA GLY A 46 -12.17 -9.83 -51.00
C GLY A 46 -13.12 -10.62 -50.11
N GLU A 47 -14.34 -10.13 -49.95
CA GLU A 47 -15.50 -10.93 -49.59
C GLU A 47 -15.82 -11.89 -50.77
N MET A 48 -15.77 -13.21 -50.57
CA MET A 48 -16.69 -14.16 -51.22
C MET A 48 -16.52 -15.57 -50.62
N GLY A 49 -17.62 -16.16 -50.18
CA GLY A 49 -17.69 -17.60 -49.90
C GLY A 49 -17.62 -18.44 -51.16
N ILE A 50 -17.44 -19.75 -50.99
CA ILE A 50 -18.37 -20.83 -51.36
C ILE A 50 -17.67 -22.17 -51.08
N SER A 51 -18.37 -22.97 -50.28
CA SER A 51 -18.45 -24.43 -50.22
C SER A 51 -17.42 -25.30 -50.94
N GLU A 52 -16.80 -26.22 -50.19
CA GLU A 52 -16.76 -27.62 -50.62
C GLU A 52 -16.89 -28.60 -49.44
N THR A 53 -17.76 -29.58 -49.69
CA THR A 53 -18.33 -30.62 -48.84
C THR A 53 -17.33 -31.66 -48.32
N VAL A 54 -17.38 -31.95 -47.02
CA VAL A 54 -17.29 -33.34 -46.52
C VAL A 54 -18.38 -33.56 -45.47
N LYS A 55 -19.32 -34.41 -45.85
CA LYS A 55 -20.48 -34.85 -45.07
C LYS A 55 -20.04 -35.86 -44.01
N SER A 56 -20.46 -35.70 -42.76
CA SER A 56 -20.69 -36.82 -41.83
C SER A 56 -21.60 -36.37 -40.67
N PRO A 57 -22.53 -37.21 -40.18
CA PRO A 57 -23.90 -36.77 -39.93
C PRO A 57 -24.13 -36.23 -38.52
N GLN A 58 -24.88 -35.13 -38.46
CA GLN A 58 -25.74 -34.82 -37.32
C GLN A 58 -26.76 -35.95 -37.14
N LYS A 59 -26.73 -36.61 -35.99
CA LYS A 59 -27.89 -37.35 -35.49
C LYS A 59 -28.63 -36.47 -34.48
N PRO A 60 -29.95 -36.27 -34.63
CA PRO A 60 -30.74 -35.64 -33.58
C PRO A 60 -30.83 -36.61 -32.40
N CYS A 61 -30.45 -36.15 -31.20
CA CYS A 61 -30.68 -36.91 -29.99
C CYS A 61 -32.18 -36.90 -29.70
N ARG A 62 -32.88 -37.94 -30.17
CA ARG A 62 -34.22 -38.30 -29.74
C ARG A 62 -34.10 -38.85 -28.32
N THR A 63 -34.66 -38.14 -27.35
CA THR A 63 -34.65 -38.48 -25.92
C THR A 63 -35.68 -39.52 -25.50
N ASP A 64 -36.41 -40.17 -26.41
CA ASP A 64 -37.57 -41.00 -26.00
C ASP A 64 -37.43 -42.51 -26.22
N ASN A 65 -36.26 -43.03 -26.65
CA ASN A 65 -36.10 -44.47 -26.91
C ASN A 65 -34.90 -45.17 -26.24
N GLN A 66 -34.04 -44.48 -25.47
CA GLN A 66 -32.91 -45.15 -24.81
C GLN A 66 -33.34 -46.07 -23.65
N ASN A 67 -34.48 -45.79 -23.02
CA ASN A 67 -34.97 -46.58 -21.88
C ASN A 67 -35.45 -47.99 -22.24
N LYS A 68 -35.73 -48.28 -23.51
CA LYS A 68 -36.19 -49.62 -23.93
C LYS A 68 -35.04 -50.62 -24.06
N GLY A 69 -33.81 -50.15 -24.30
CA GLY A 69 -32.62 -50.99 -24.42
C GLY A 69 -32.02 -51.42 -23.09
N PHE A 70 -32.20 -50.63 -22.02
CA PHE A 70 -31.70 -50.96 -20.68
C PHE A 70 -32.46 -52.09 -19.98
N MET A 71 -33.71 -52.33 -20.39
CA MET A 71 -34.60 -53.33 -19.80
C MET A 71 -34.37 -54.75 -20.36
N ASP A 72 -33.71 -54.89 -21.52
CA ASP A 72 -33.42 -56.17 -22.18
C ASP A 72 -31.95 -56.64 -21.99
N LEU A 73 -31.16 -55.94 -21.17
CA LEU A 73 -29.75 -56.28 -20.92
C LEU A 73 -29.61 -57.50 -20.01
N SER A 74 -28.68 -58.40 -20.34
CA SER A 74 -28.28 -59.45 -19.41
C SER A 74 -27.63 -58.85 -18.15
N ARG A 75 -27.72 -59.55 -17.01
CA ARG A 75 -27.12 -59.09 -15.74
C ARG A 75 -25.66 -58.64 -15.87
N LYS A 76 -24.88 -59.32 -16.73
CA LYS A 76 -23.47 -58.98 -16.98
C LYS A 76 -23.32 -57.67 -17.75
N GLU A 77 -24.18 -57.44 -18.74
CA GLU A 77 -24.17 -56.20 -19.53
C GLU A 77 -24.64 -55.00 -18.71
N LEU A 78 -25.64 -55.19 -17.83
CA LEU A 78 -26.09 -54.16 -16.91
C LEU A 78 -24.98 -53.77 -15.91
N LEU A 79 -24.30 -54.76 -15.31
CA LEU A 79 -23.17 -54.49 -14.40
C LEU A 79 -22.00 -53.81 -15.12
N ARG A 80 -21.70 -54.22 -16.36
CA ARG A 80 -20.68 -53.56 -17.20
C ARG A 80 -21.07 -52.11 -17.48
N PHE A 81 -22.32 -51.85 -17.85
CA PHE A 81 -22.81 -50.50 -18.10
C PHE A 81 -22.76 -49.64 -16.84
N LEU A 82 -23.17 -50.19 -15.69
CA LEU A 82 -23.09 -49.49 -14.41
C LEU A 82 -21.64 -49.10 -14.05
N GLY A 83 -20.69 -50.02 -14.24
CA GLY A 83 -19.26 -49.72 -14.02
C GLY A 83 -18.70 -48.66 -14.97
N ILE A 84 -19.19 -48.59 -16.22
CA ILE A 84 -18.83 -47.52 -17.16
C ILE A 84 -19.40 -46.18 -16.69
N MET A 85 -20.68 -46.14 -16.30
CA MET A 85 -21.34 -44.94 -15.80
C MET A 85 -20.69 -44.42 -14.51
N GLU A 86 -20.32 -45.32 -13.59
CA GLU A 86 -19.59 -44.98 -12.37
C GLU A 86 -18.23 -44.34 -12.69
N GLY A 87 -17.45 -44.97 -13.59
CA GLY A 87 -16.17 -44.41 -14.04
C GLY A 87 -16.30 -43.08 -14.76
N GLU A 88 -17.37 -42.89 -15.54
CA GLU A 88 -17.63 -41.61 -16.20
C GLU A 88 -17.98 -40.49 -15.20
N VAL A 89 -18.79 -40.80 -14.19
CA VAL A 89 -19.10 -39.85 -13.11
C VAL A 89 -17.83 -39.49 -12.35
N GLN A 90 -17.00 -40.47 -11.99
CA GLN A 90 -15.72 -40.25 -11.31
C GLN A 90 -14.80 -39.31 -12.13
N ALA A 91 -14.63 -39.58 -13.43
CA ALA A 91 -13.80 -38.76 -14.30
C ALA A 91 -14.31 -37.31 -14.42
N ARG A 92 -15.64 -37.11 -14.40
CA ARG A 92 -16.24 -35.77 -14.38
C ARG A 92 -15.97 -35.05 -13.07
N GLU A 93 -16.06 -35.74 -11.93
CA GLU A 93 -15.76 -35.20 -10.61
C GLU A 93 -14.30 -34.71 -10.54
N ASP A 94 -13.37 -35.52 -11.06
CA ASP A 94 -11.94 -35.19 -11.11
C ASP A 94 -11.68 -33.91 -11.94
N ILE A 95 -12.31 -33.79 -13.11
CA ILE A 95 -12.19 -32.59 -13.96
C ILE A 95 -12.79 -31.36 -13.26
N ILE A 96 -13.95 -31.51 -12.61
CA ILE A 96 -14.56 -30.41 -11.85
C ILE A 96 -13.64 -29.95 -10.73
N HIS A 97 -13.06 -30.89 -9.98
CA HIS A 97 -12.13 -30.58 -8.91
C HIS A 97 -10.90 -29.83 -9.43
N MET A 98 -10.27 -30.34 -10.51
CA MET A 98 -9.13 -29.70 -11.17
C MET A 98 -9.47 -28.28 -11.69
N LEU A 99 -10.63 -28.11 -12.33
CA LEU A 99 -11.05 -26.79 -12.82
C LEU A 99 -11.37 -25.81 -11.69
N LYS A 100 -11.91 -26.30 -10.56
CA LYS A 100 -12.16 -25.47 -9.38
C LYS A 100 -10.86 -25.02 -8.73
N SER A 101 -9.90 -25.93 -8.52
CA SER A 101 -8.60 -25.57 -7.97
C SER A 101 -7.90 -24.54 -8.86
N ASP A 102 -7.87 -24.78 -10.17
CA ASP A 102 -7.24 -23.87 -11.13
C ASP A 102 -7.81 -22.45 -11.06
N ARG A 103 -9.14 -22.30 -10.96
CA ARG A 103 -9.80 -20.99 -10.83
C ARG A 103 -9.51 -20.32 -9.49
N THR A 104 -9.61 -21.05 -8.39
CA THR A 104 -9.36 -20.45 -7.06
C THR A 104 -7.93 -19.89 -6.93
N HIS A 105 -6.97 -20.52 -7.59
CA HIS A 105 -5.58 -20.06 -7.58
C HIS A 105 -5.34 -18.85 -8.50
N THR A 106 -5.98 -18.79 -9.67
CA THR A 106 -5.90 -17.60 -10.53
C THR A 106 -6.52 -16.38 -9.86
N ASP A 107 -7.64 -16.57 -9.14
CA ASP A 107 -8.34 -15.49 -8.43
C ASP A 107 -7.50 -14.95 -7.27
N ALA A 108 -6.80 -15.83 -6.54
CA ALA A 108 -5.86 -15.42 -5.49
C ALA A 108 -4.70 -14.59 -6.08
N LEU A 109 -4.14 -15.02 -7.21
CA LEU A 109 -3.05 -14.30 -7.88
C LEU A 109 -3.52 -12.95 -8.43
N GLU A 110 -4.76 -12.85 -8.92
CA GLU A 110 -5.38 -11.58 -9.30
C GLU A 110 -5.53 -10.64 -8.10
N ALA A 111 -5.84 -11.14 -6.90
CA ALA A 111 -5.86 -10.30 -5.69
C ALA A 111 -4.46 -9.79 -5.31
N HIS A 112 -3.40 -10.58 -5.54
CA HIS A 112 -2.02 -10.20 -5.23
C HIS A 112 -1.41 -9.23 -6.25
N TYR A 113 -1.69 -9.42 -7.55
CA TYR A 113 -1.04 -8.69 -8.64
C TYR A 113 -1.98 -7.73 -9.39
N GLY A 114 -3.25 -7.67 -9.02
CA GLY A 114 -4.29 -6.94 -9.73
C GLY A 114 -4.82 -7.69 -10.95
N SER A 115 -5.89 -7.16 -11.56
CA SER A 115 -6.53 -7.75 -12.72
C SER A 115 -5.59 -7.78 -13.92
N ALA A 116 -5.04 -8.95 -14.22
CA ALA A 116 -4.18 -9.16 -15.36
C ALA A 116 -5.01 -9.65 -16.55
N VAL A 117 -5.38 -8.73 -17.42
CA VAL A 117 -5.76 -9.07 -18.80
C VAL A 117 -4.46 -9.16 -19.60
N PRO A 118 -4.02 -10.36 -20.07
CA PRO A 118 -4.77 -11.62 -20.22
C PRO A 118 -4.53 -12.66 -19.11
N GLU A 119 -5.56 -13.44 -18.78
CA GLU A 119 -5.57 -14.60 -17.84
C GLU A 119 -4.40 -15.59 -18.02
N LYS A 120 -3.81 -15.62 -19.22
CA LYS A 120 -2.63 -16.42 -19.56
C LYS A 120 -1.38 -16.03 -18.76
N ALA A 121 -1.23 -14.77 -18.37
CA ALA A 121 -0.08 -14.28 -17.62
C ALA A 121 -0.10 -14.80 -16.17
N LEU A 122 -1.25 -14.70 -15.48
CA LEU A 122 -1.40 -15.23 -14.12
C LEU A 122 -1.25 -16.76 -14.10
N ARG A 123 -1.79 -17.47 -15.10
CA ARG A 123 -1.61 -18.91 -15.21
C ARG A 123 -0.16 -19.33 -15.45
N ALA A 124 0.58 -18.60 -16.28
CA ALA A 124 2.01 -18.85 -16.50
C ALA A 124 2.82 -18.56 -15.24
N LEU A 125 2.55 -17.44 -14.57
CA LEU A 125 3.17 -17.09 -13.30
C LEU A 125 2.85 -18.12 -12.22
N HIS A 126 1.62 -18.63 -12.14
CA HIS A 126 1.24 -19.71 -11.22
C HIS A 126 2.05 -20.97 -11.52
N ARG A 127 2.13 -21.42 -12.78
CA ARG A 127 2.94 -22.57 -13.16
C ARG A 127 4.42 -22.38 -12.79
N ASP A 128 4.97 -21.22 -13.08
CA ASP A 128 6.37 -20.91 -12.80
C ASP A 128 6.61 -20.79 -11.29
N SER A 129 5.65 -20.26 -10.53
CA SER A 129 5.68 -20.24 -9.06
C SER A 129 5.61 -21.64 -8.45
N LEU A 130 4.87 -22.60 -9.01
CA LEU A 130 4.91 -23.99 -8.53
C LEU A 130 6.28 -24.65 -8.77
N LEU A 131 7.00 -24.22 -9.81
CA LEU A 131 8.35 -24.71 -10.12
C LEU A 131 9.43 -24.07 -9.25
N ILE A 132 9.24 -22.81 -8.83
CA ILE A 132 10.22 -22.02 -8.08
C ILE A 132 9.94 -22.04 -6.57
N HIS A 133 8.68 -22.13 -6.15
CA HIS A 133 8.21 -21.99 -4.78
C HIS A 133 7.47 -23.25 -4.33
N SER A 134 8.22 -24.23 -3.82
CA SER A 134 7.65 -25.24 -2.93
C SER A 134 7.49 -24.75 -1.48
N GLN A 135 7.70 -23.44 -1.19
CA GLN A 135 7.90 -23.01 0.20
C GLN A 135 7.22 -21.71 0.68
N SER A 136 6.69 -20.80 -0.15
CA SER A 136 6.25 -19.50 0.41
C SER A 136 5.17 -18.75 -0.37
N PHE A 137 4.10 -19.42 -0.80
CA PHE A 137 2.87 -18.75 -1.26
C PHE A 137 2.12 -17.98 -0.14
N GLY A 138 2.73 -17.76 1.03
CA GLY A 138 2.02 -17.37 2.24
C GLY A 138 2.41 -16.02 2.84
N ASP A 139 3.42 -15.32 2.32
CA ASP A 139 3.72 -13.98 2.83
C ASP A 139 2.78 -12.98 2.15
N ASP A 140 1.76 -12.57 2.90
CA ASP A 140 0.87 -11.49 2.51
C ASP A 140 1.70 -10.20 2.34
N VAL A 141 1.79 -9.76 1.10
CA VAL A 141 2.54 -8.56 0.68
C VAL A 141 2.07 -7.31 1.44
N TYR A 142 0.84 -7.31 1.96
CA TYR A 142 0.26 -6.18 2.66
C TYR A 142 0.54 -6.17 4.17
N GLU A 143 0.92 -7.29 4.78
CA GLU A 143 1.15 -7.35 6.23
C GLU A 143 2.26 -6.40 6.68
N MET A 144 3.42 -6.44 6.01
CA MET A 144 4.56 -5.60 6.40
C MET A 144 4.28 -4.10 6.20
N PRO A 145 3.76 -3.63 5.05
CA PRO A 145 3.35 -2.23 4.88
C PRO A 145 2.27 -1.78 5.87
N MET A 146 1.31 -2.65 6.22
CA MET A 146 0.26 -2.32 7.18
C MET A 146 0.83 -2.13 8.59
N VAL A 147 1.72 -3.03 9.04
CA VAL A 147 2.40 -2.91 10.33
C VAL A 147 3.27 -1.64 10.39
N GLU A 148 3.94 -1.30 9.29
CA GLU A 148 4.69 -0.05 9.20
C GLU A 148 3.80 1.18 9.32
N LEU A 149 2.61 1.15 8.72
CA LEU A 149 1.63 2.24 8.80
C LEU A 149 1.09 2.42 10.22
N ASP A 150 0.74 1.33 10.90
CA ASP A 150 0.28 1.35 12.29
C ASP A 150 1.37 1.93 13.22
N ARG A 151 2.62 1.51 13.00
CA ARG A 151 3.77 2.03 13.75
C ARG A 151 3.97 3.52 13.50
N LEU A 152 3.77 3.99 12.27
CA LEU A 152 3.87 5.40 11.92
C LEU A 152 2.77 6.22 12.61
N GLU A 153 1.52 5.73 12.59
CA GLU A 153 0.40 6.36 13.28
C GLU A 153 0.67 6.51 14.78
N GLU A 154 1.11 5.43 15.43
CA GLU A 154 1.42 5.44 16.86
C GLU A 154 2.52 6.47 17.18
N LYS A 155 3.57 6.55 16.34
CA LYS A 155 4.65 7.53 16.50
C LYS A 155 4.16 8.97 16.35
N HIS A 156 3.28 9.24 15.39
CA HIS A 156 2.68 10.57 15.23
C HIS A 156 1.82 10.93 16.44
N ARG A 157 0.97 10.01 16.90
CA ARG A 157 0.10 10.21 18.06
C ARG A 157 0.89 10.53 19.33
N GLU A 158 1.97 9.76 19.56
CA GLU A 158 2.85 9.96 20.72
C GLU A 158 3.63 11.27 20.64
N THR A 159 4.12 11.64 19.45
CA THR A 159 4.84 12.91 19.25
C THR A 159 3.92 14.10 19.45
N TYR A 160 2.71 14.05 18.90
CA TYR A 160 1.69 15.08 19.10
C TYR A 160 1.35 15.25 20.58
N ARG A 161 1.15 14.14 21.31
CA ARG A 161 0.90 14.16 22.76
C ARG A 161 2.04 14.83 23.53
N ARG A 162 3.30 14.45 23.27
CA ARG A 162 4.48 15.05 23.93
C ARG A 162 4.61 16.54 23.63
N MET A 163 4.43 16.93 22.37
CA MET A 163 4.50 18.33 21.95
C MET A 163 3.44 19.18 22.65
N LEU A 164 2.21 18.67 22.73
CA LEU A 164 1.12 19.33 23.44
C LEU A 164 1.44 19.51 24.94
N GLU A 165 2.00 18.48 25.58
CA GLU A 165 2.43 18.55 26.98
C GLU A 165 3.51 19.62 27.21
N GLN A 166 4.52 19.68 26.34
CA GLN A 166 5.57 20.70 26.42
C GLN A 166 5.01 22.11 26.22
N LEU A 167 4.11 22.31 25.24
CA LEU A 167 3.49 23.60 24.98
C LEU A 167 2.68 24.08 26.20
N LEU A 168 1.92 23.17 26.82
CA LEU A 168 1.11 23.48 27.99
C LEU A 168 1.98 23.76 29.24
N LEU A 169 3.11 23.08 29.38
CA LEU A 169 4.09 23.38 30.43
C LEU A 169 4.73 24.76 30.23
N ALA A 170 5.12 25.07 28.99
CA ALA A 170 5.70 26.36 28.62
C ALA A 170 4.71 27.52 28.85
N GLU A 171 3.45 27.34 28.47
CA GLU A 171 2.37 28.31 28.72
C GLU A 171 2.20 28.57 30.23
N LYS A 172 2.12 27.49 31.04
CA LYS A 172 2.00 27.60 32.50
C LYS A 172 3.19 28.32 33.12
N CYS A 173 4.40 28.01 32.66
CA CYS A 173 5.62 28.67 33.12
C CYS A 173 5.60 30.16 32.77
N HIS A 174 5.32 30.50 31.51
CA HIS A 174 5.27 31.88 31.04
C HIS A 174 4.24 32.72 31.80
N ARG A 175 3.04 32.18 32.03
CA ARG A 175 2.00 32.86 32.82
C ARG A 175 2.45 33.18 34.25
N ARG A 176 3.23 32.31 34.89
CA ARG A 176 3.79 32.58 36.23
C ARG A 176 4.80 33.72 36.17
N THR A 177 5.73 33.67 35.21
CA THR A 177 6.74 34.73 35.04
C THR A 177 6.09 36.09 34.80
N VAL A 178 5.07 36.15 33.93
CA VAL A 178 4.31 37.40 33.69
C VAL A 178 3.66 37.90 34.98
N HIS A 179 3.04 37.01 35.75
CA HIS A 179 2.41 37.38 37.03
C HIS A 179 3.43 37.90 38.06
N GLU A 180 4.60 37.27 38.14
CA GLU A 180 5.69 37.71 39.01
C GLU A 180 6.20 39.10 38.62
N LEU A 181 6.39 39.35 37.32
CA LEU A 181 6.78 40.66 36.79
C LEU A 181 5.72 41.74 37.07
N ASP A 182 4.44 41.43 36.90
CA ASP A 182 3.35 42.35 37.22
C ASP A 182 3.30 42.67 38.72
N SER A 183 3.60 41.67 39.57
CA SER A 183 3.68 41.86 41.02
C SER A 183 4.84 42.78 41.40
N GLU A 184 6.00 42.61 40.76
CA GLU A 184 7.18 43.41 41.03
C GLU A 184 7.03 44.84 40.51
N LYS A 185 6.40 45.01 39.34
CA LYS A 185 6.04 46.33 38.82
C LYS A 185 5.12 47.09 39.79
N ARG A 186 4.10 46.42 40.34
CA ARG A 186 3.21 47.03 41.34
C ARG A 186 3.97 47.43 42.61
N LYS A 187 4.80 46.53 43.16
CA LYS A 187 5.64 46.85 44.33
C LYS A 187 6.57 48.03 44.06
N HIS A 188 7.16 48.09 42.88
CA HIS A 188 8.04 49.19 42.50
C HIS A 188 7.28 50.51 42.43
N THR A 189 6.09 50.54 41.81
CA THR A 189 5.23 51.73 41.81
C THR A 189 4.86 52.17 43.23
N ASP A 190 4.47 51.24 44.11
CA ASP A 190 4.14 51.56 45.50
C ASP A 190 5.36 52.10 46.27
N TYR A 191 6.56 51.58 46.00
CA TYR A 191 7.79 52.07 46.59
C TYR A 191 8.14 53.48 46.11
N MET A 192 8.01 53.75 44.80
CA MET A 192 8.22 55.08 44.23
C MET A 192 7.25 56.12 44.80
N ASN A 193 5.96 55.78 44.89
CA ASN A 193 4.97 56.68 45.48
C ASN A 193 5.31 57.03 46.94
N LYS A 194 5.75 56.05 47.74
CA LYS A 194 6.19 56.29 49.11
C LYS A 194 7.46 57.13 49.17
N SER A 195 8.44 56.91 48.29
CA SER A 195 9.64 57.75 48.25
C SER A 195 9.36 59.19 47.86
N ASP A 196 8.38 59.40 46.97
CA ASP A 196 7.92 60.74 46.60
C ASP A 196 7.27 61.43 47.80
N ASP A 197 6.45 60.72 48.59
CA ASP A 197 5.87 61.24 49.84
C ASP A 197 6.95 61.68 50.84
N PHE A 198 8.00 60.86 51.03
CA PHE A 198 9.14 61.22 51.88
C PHE A 198 9.90 62.43 51.35
N THR A 199 10.10 62.52 50.03
CA THR A 199 10.79 63.64 49.38
C THR A 199 9.99 64.93 49.58
N ASN A 200 8.67 64.89 49.39
CA ASN A 200 7.77 66.01 49.60
C ASN A 200 7.78 66.49 51.06
N LEU A 201 7.83 65.56 52.02
CA LEU A 201 7.88 65.91 53.45
C LEU A 201 9.21 66.64 53.80
N LEU A 202 10.34 66.15 53.28
CA LEU A 202 11.64 66.79 53.48
C LEU A 202 11.72 68.18 52.85
N GLU A 203 11.08 68.37 51.69
CA GLU A 203 11.00 69.69 51.04
C GLU A 203 10.16 70.67 51.87
N GLN A 204 9.03 70.21 52.43
CA GLN A 204 8.21 71.02 53.34
C GLN A 204 8.94 71.44 54.63
N GLU A 205 9.82 70.59 55.17
CA GLU A 205 10.66 70.96 56.32
C GLU A 205 11.75 71.97 55.96
N ARG A 206 12.26 71.94 54.72
CA ARG A 206 13.26 72.90 54.25
C ARG A 206 12.69 74.30 54.00
N GLU A 207 11.44 74.39 53.57
CA GLU A 207 10.77 75.66 53.26
C GLU A 207 10.18 76.39 54.48
N ARG A 208 10.16 75.73 55.66
CA ARG A 208 9.80 76.34 56.95
C ARG A 208 10.96 77.07 57.60
#